data_AF-A0A7S4L2G6-F1
#
_entry.id   AF-A0A7S4L2G6-F1
#
_cell.length_a   1.000
_cell.length_b   1.000
_cell.length_c   1.000
_cell.angle_alpha   90.00
_cell.angle_beta   90.00
_cell.angle_gamma   90.00
#
_symmetry.space_group_name_H-M   'P 1'
#
loop_
_entity.id
_entity.type
_entity.pdbx_description
1 polymer ?
#
loop_
_entity_poly.entity_id
_entity_poly.type
_entity_poly.pdbx_seq_one_letter_code
_entity_poly.pdbx_strand_id
1 'polypeptide(L)'
;FPHFQFRDIPAELVFVVDRSGSMGGSRIRHAREVMQLFMRSLPEDCYFNIVGFGSRYTNLYPSSKKYNDDTLREATSHISEIEATLGGTELVAPLTSVFNSSPIRGYPRQVFVLTDGQVSNTERVISLVETHHKTNR
;
A
#
# COMPACT_ATOMS: atom_id res chain seq x y z
N PHE A 1 -3.49 -19.04 -11.90
CA PHE A 1 -3.16 -18.10 -10.81
C PHE A 1 -2.33 -16.97 -11.40
N PRO A 2 -2.61 -15.69 -11.09
CA PRO A 2 -1.76 -14.60 -11.56
C PRO A 2 -0.36 -14.71 -10.94
N HIS A 3 0.66 -14.59 -11.77
CA HIS A 3 2.06 -14.62 -11.36
C HIS A 3 2.56 -13.17 -11.29
N PHE A 4 2.63 -12.60 -10.08
CA PHE A 4 3.27 -11.29 -9.90
C PHE A 4 4.78 -11.52 -9.93
N GLN A 5 5.44 -11.08 -10.99
CA GLN A 5 6.90 -11.03 -11.06
C GLN A 5 7.36 -9.65 -10.60
N PHE A 6 7.72 -9.53 -9.31
CA PHE A 6 8.60 -8.45 -8.90
C PHE A 6 9.98 -8.76 -9.50
N ARG A 7 10.57 -7.81 -10.23
CA ARG A 7 11.96 -7.97 -10.69
C ARG A 7 12.86 -8.07 -9.45
N ASP A 8 13.98 -8.79 -9.54
CA ASP A 8 15.01 -8.90 -8.48
C ASP A 8 15.80 -7.59 -8.26
N ILE A 9 15.09 -6.45 -8.28
CA ILE A 9 15.64 -5.13 -8.05
C ILE A 9 15.26 -4.75 -6.62
N PRO A 10 16.21 -4.33 -5.78
CA PRO A 10 15.92 -3.81 -4.46
C PRO A 10 14.85 -2.72 -4.55
N ALA A 11 13.77 -2.84 -3.78
CA ALA A 11 12.65 -1.91 -3.86
C ALA A 11 12.04 -1.60 -2.49
N GLU A 12 11.37 -0.46 -2.40
CA GLU A 12 10.45 -0.15 -1.32
C GLU A 12 9.02 -0.25 -1.83
N LEU A 13 8.23 -1.18 -1.30
CA LEU A 13 6.88 -1.52 -1.79
C LEU A 13 5.83 -1.03 -0.79
N VAL A 14 5.09 0.02 -1.15
CA VAL A 14 4.06 0.60 -0.28
C VAL A 14 2.67 0.26 -0.83
N PHE A 15 1.89 -0.50 -0.05
CA PHE A 15 0.54 -0.90 -0.41
C PHE A 15 -0.48 0.04 0.23
N VAL A 16 -1.23 0.78 -0.57
CA VAL A 16 -2.27 1.71 -0.15
C VAL A 16 -3.63 1.05 -0.36
N VAL A 17 -4.26 0.58 0.71
CA VAL A 17 -5.44 -0.28 0.69
C VAL A 17 -6.69 0.50 1.08
N ASP A 18 -7.69 0.48 0.22
CA ASP A 18 -8.98 1.11 0.45
C ASP A 18 -9.76 0.36 1.54
N ARG A 19 -10.15 1.11 2.55
CA ARG A 19 -10.96 0.68 3.70
C ARG A 19 -12.18 1.58 3.86
N SER A 20 -12.58 2.27 2.80
CA SER A 20 -13.84 3.02 2.74
C SER A 20 -15.04 2.10 2.86
N GLY A 21 -16.21 2.66 3.16
CA GLY A 21 -17.45 1.90 3.29
C GLY A 21 -17.87 1.14 2.04
N SER A 22 -17.44 1.58 0.84
CA SER A 22 -17.73 0.88 -0.43
C SER A 22 -17.08 -0.50 -0.50
N MET A 23 -15.96 -0.67 0.20
CA MET A 23 -15.22 -1.93 0.34
C MET A 23 -15.93 -2.94 1.26
N GLY A 24 -17.07 -2.62 1.86
CA GLY A 24 -17.79 -3.54 2.73
C GLY A 24 -18.11 -4.91 2.11
N GLY A 25 -18.23 -5.94 2.96
CA GLY A 25 -18.64 -7.28 2.54
C GLY A 25 -17.52 -8.06 1.83
N SER A 26 -17.79 -8.56 0.61
CA SER A 26 -16.84 -9.41 -0.12
C SER A 26 -15.62 -8.65 -0.63
N ARG A 27 -15.73 -7.33 -0.89
CA ARG A 27 -14.63 -6.54 -1.45
C ARG A 27 -13.43 -6.46 -0.50
N ILE A 28 -13.66 -6.14 0.78
CA ILE A 28 -12.59 -6.11 1.78
C ILE A 28 -12.03 -7.51 2.05
N ARG A 29 -12.85 -8.56 1.96
CA ARG A 29 -12.36 -9.96 2.06
C ARG A 29 -11.42 -10.31 0.92
N HIS A 30 -11.80 -10.02 -0.33
CA HIS A 30 -10.92 -10.24 -1.47
C HIS A 30 -9.65 -9.38 -1.40
N ALA A 31 -9.77 -8.12 -0.93
CA ALA A 31 -8.59 -7.27 -0.71
C ALA A 31 -7.63 -7.89 0.30
N ARG A 32 -8.13 -8.48 1.39
CA ARG A 32 -7.30 -9.24 2.35
C ARG A 32 -6.61 -10.42 1.69
N GLU A 33 -7.33 -11.24 0.93
CA GLU A 33 -6.77 -12.41 0.24
C GLU A 33 -5.66 -12.02 -0.74
N VAL A 34 -5.88 -10.98 -1.54
CA VAL A 34 -4.89 -10.44 -2.48
C VAL A 34 -3.67 -9.89 -1.72
N MET A 35 -3.88 -9.16 -0.62
CA MET A 35 -2.79 -8.65 0.21
C MET A 35 -1.96 -9.78 0.83
N GLN A 36 -2.59 -10.86 1.32
CA GLN A 36 -1.87 -12.04 1.81
C GLN A 36 -1.02 -12.69 0.72
N LEU A 37 -1.51 -12.74 -0.51
CA LEU A 37 -0.75 -13.24 -1.65
C LEU A 37 0.45 -12.33 -1.96
N PHE A 38 0.26 -11.01 -1.96
CA PHE A 38 1.35 -10.06 -2.18
C PHE A 38 2.45 -10.20 -1.13
N MET A 39 2.10 -10.28 0.16
CA MET A 39 3.09 -10.40 1.23
C MET A 39 3.98 -11.63 1.06
N ARG A 40 3.43 -12.75 0.56
CA ARG A 40 4.20 -13.98 0.31
C ARG A 40 4.99 -13.98 -1.00
N SER A 41 4.70 -13.01 -1.87
CA SER A 41 5.31 -12.89 -3.20
C SER A 41 6.29 -11.74 -3.29
N LEU A 42 6.56 -11.03 -2.18
CA LEU A 42 7.54 -9.94 -2.16
C LEU A 42 8.95 -10.48 -2.42
N PRO A 43 9.81 -9.72 -3.11
CA PRO A 43 11.20 -10.11 -3.31
C PRO A 43 11.97 -10.11 -1.98
N GLU A 44 12.99 -10.95 -1.85
CA GLU A 44 13.75 -11.11 -0.59
C GLU A 44 14.42 -9.81 -0.13
N ASP A 45 14.98 -9.03 -1.05
CA ASP A 45 15.66 -7.77 -0.77
C ASP A 45 14.74 -6.55 -0.96
N CYS A 46 13.70 -6.42 -0.13
CA CYS A 46 12.85 -5.23 -0.17
C CYS A 46 12.53 -4.64 1.20
N TYR A 47 12.00 -3.42 1.18
CA TYR A 47 11.28 -2.80 2.27
C TYR A 47 9.81 -2.72 1.90
N PHE A 48 8.92 -2.74 2.88
CA PHE A 48 7.49 -2.58 2.62
C PHE A 48 6.74 -1.87 3.73
N ASN A 49 5.57 -1.34 3.39
CA ASN A 49 4.58 -0.83 4.35
C ASN A 49 3.16 -1.02 3.81
N ILE A 50 2.19 -1.02 4.72
CA ILE A 50 0.76 -1.09 4.39
C ILE A 50 0.09 0.16 4.95
N VAL A 51 -0.61 0.89 4.10
CA VAL A 51 -1.36 2.11 4.43
C VAL A 51 -2.83 1.87 4.13
N GLY A 52 -3.66 1.77 5.15
CA GLY A 52 -5.11 1.75 4.99
C GLY A 52 -5.65 3.16 4.78
N PHE A 53 -6.57 3.38 3.83
CA PHE A 53 -7.19 4.69 3.60
C PHE A 53 -8.71 4.67 3.53
N GLY A 54 -9.30 5.84 3.73
CA GLY A 54 -10.73 6.14 3.69
C GLY A 54 -10.89 7.65 3.87
N SER A 55 -11.82 8.14 4.70
CA SER A 55 -11.81 9.53 5.18
C SER A 55 -10.63 9.84 6.11
N ARG A 56 -10.08 8.80 6.74
CA ARG A 56 -8.84 8.82 7.53
C ARG A 56 -7.90 7.74 7.00
N TYR A 57 -6.61 7.82 7.32
CA TYR A 57 -5.64 6.79 6.95
C TYR A 57 -4.89 6.24 8.16
N THR A 58 -4.38 5.03 8.03
CA THR A 58 -3.62 4.31 9.07
C THR A 58 -2.41 3.65 8.44
N ASN A 59 -1.26 3.71 9.10
CA ASN A 59 -0.06 2.99 8.65
C ASN A 59 0.15 1.75 9.53
N LEU A 60 0.55 0.63 8.93
CA LEU A 60 1.05 -0.53 9.68
C LEU A 60 2.34 -0.16 10.41
N TYR A 61 3.26 0.53 9.73
CA TYR A 61 4.51 1.00 10.30
C TYR A 61 4.66 2.52 10.17
N PRO A 62 5.30 3.21 11.13
CA PRO A 62 5.68 4.61 10.98
C PRO A 62 6.58 4.88 9.76
N SER A 63 7.42 3.90 9.41
CA SER A 63 8.26 3.89 8.20
C SER A 63 8.37 2.45 7.67
N SER A 64 8.64 2.30 6.37
CA SER A 64 8.75 0.97 5.75
C SER A 64 9.80 0.12 6.45
N LYS A 65 9.46 -1.15 6.72
CA LYS A 65 10.35 -2.13 7.36
C LYS A 65 10.92 -3.10 6.34
N LYS A 66 12.09 -3.65 6.65
CA LYS A 66 12.72 -4.70 5.83
C LYS A 66 11.82 -5.94 5.79
N TYR A 67 11.69 -6.53 4.61
CA TYR A 67 11.01 -7.82 4.48
C TYR A 67 11.82 -8.93 5.15
N ASN A 68 11.18 -9.63 6.08
CA ASN A 68 11.69 -10.83 6.77
C ASN A 68 10.50 -11.57 7.42
N ASP A 69 10.77 -12.72 8.05
CA ASP A 69 9.71 -13.56 8.65
C ASP A 69 8.93 -12.87 9.77
N ASP A 70 9.57 -11.98 10.53
CA ASP A 70 8.94 -11.26 11.64
C ASP A 70 7.98 -10.19 11.13
N THR A 71 8.44 -9.39 10.16
CA THR A 71 7.64 -8.33 9.56
C THR A 71 6.54 -8.90 8.66
N LEU A 72 6.77 -10.05 8.02
CA LEU A 72 5.76 -10.80 7.30
C LEU A 72 4.64 -11.27 8.24
N ARG A 73 5.00 -11.85 9.39
CA ARG A 73 4.01 -12.31 10.38
C ARG A 73 3.19 -11.17 10.95
N GLU A 74 3.83 -10.05 11.29
CA GLU A 74 3.15 -8.83 11.77
C GLU A 74 2.17 -8.30 10.70
N ALA A 75 2.62 -8.21 9.44
CA ALA A 75 1.79 -7.77 8.32
C ALA A 75 0.62 -8.72 8.04
N THR A 76 0.84 -10.04 8.04
CA THR A 76 -0.21 -11.05 7.86
C THR A 76 -1.27 -10.97 8.95
N SER A 77 -0.87 -10.75 10.22
CA SER A 77 -1.81 -10.53 11.32
C SER A 77 -2.64 -9.27 11.09
N HIS A 78 -1.98 -8.15 10.77
CA HIS A 78 -2.65 -6.88 10.50
C HIS A 78 -3.65 -7.01 9.33
N ILE A 79 -3.25 -7.62 8.22
CA ILE A 79 -4.11 -7.82 7.04
C ILE A 79 -5.35 -8.62 7.42
N SER A 80 -5.24 -9.63 8.29
CA SER A 80 -6.39 -10.44 8.70
C SER A 80 -7.47 -9.62 9.42
N GLU A 81 -7.10 -8.51 10.05
CA GLU A 81 -7.96 -7.60 10.82
C GLU A 81 -8.43 -6.37 10.01
N ILE A 82 -8.03 -6.24 8.75
CA ILE A 82 -8.45 -5.12 7.89
C ILE A 82 -9.96 -5.20 7.62
N GLU A 83 -10.65 -4.14 8.04
CA GLU A 83 -12.08 -3.93 7.82
C GLU A 83 -12.36 -2.57 7.16
N ALA A 84 -13.50 -2.49 6.47
CA ALA A 84 -13.99 -1.32 5.72
C ALA A 84 -14.57 -0.22 6.64
N THR A 85 -13.75 0.27 7.57
CA THR A 85 -14.19 1.12 8.69
C THR A 85 -13.67 2.56 8.63
N LEU A 86 -12.96 2.96 7.56
CA LEU A 86 -12.29 4.25 7.50
C LEU A 86 -13.14 5.39 6.89
N GLY A 87 -14.43 5.16 6.61
CA GLY A 87 -15.37 6.21 6.17
C GLY A 87 -15.52 6.29 4.66
N GLY A 88 -15.46 7.50 4.10
CA GLY A 88 -15.46 7.76 2.65
C GLY A 88 -14.13 7.42 1.98
N THR A 89 -13.84 8.00 0.81
CA THR A 89 -12.70 7.60 -0.04
C THR A 89 -11.79 8.79 -0.35
N GLU A 90 -10.76 9.03 0.49
CA GLU A 90 -9.81 10.14 0.33
C GLU A 90 -8.37 9.65 0.19
N LEU A 91 -7.85 9.68 -1.04
CA LEU A 91 -6.52 9.13 -1.38
C LEU A 91 -5.38 10.16 -1.32
N VAL A 92 -5.70 11.47 -1.30
CA VAL A 92 -4.68 12.54 -1.34
C VAL A 92 -3.80 12.52 -0.08
N ALA A 93 -4.40 12.46 1.11
CA ALA A 93 -3.69 12.46 2.38
C ALA A 93 -2.72 11.27 2.55
N PRO A 94 -3.13 9.99 2.36
CA PRO A 94 -2.21 8.87 2.48
C PRO A 94 -1.09 8.93 1.44
N LEU A 95 -1.37 9.29 0.18
CA LEU A 95 -0.31 9.41 -0.82
C LEU A 95 0.67 10.53 -0.48
N THR A 96 0.19 11.67 -0.01
CA THR A 96 1.05 12.78 0.44
C THR A 96 1.96 12.33 1.59
N SER A 97 1.43 11.58 2.55
CA SER A 97 2.22 10.99 3.64
C SER A 97 3.29 10.04 3.11
N VAL A 98 2.93 9.16 2.17
CA VAL A 98 3.88 8.23 1.54
C VAL A 98 4.98 8.98 0.81
N PHE A 99 4.68 9.98 -0.02
CA PHE A 99 5.72 10.69 -0.78
C PHE A 99 6.58 11.63 0.07
N ASN A 100 6.06 12.16 1.18
CA ASN A 100 6.84 12.96 2.12
C ASN A 100 7.70 12.13 3.08
N SER A 101 7.44 10.82 3.19
CA SER A 101 8.27 9.95 4.03
C SER A 101 9.68 9.80 3.45
N SER A 102 10.69 9.78 4.31
CA SER A 102 12.10 9.72 3.89
C SER A 102 12.35 8.51 2.97
N PRO A 103 13.03 8.71 1.83
CA PRO A 103 13.34 7.61 0.92
C PRO A 103 14.39 6.68 1.53
N ILE A 104 14.30 5.40 1.19
CA ILE A 104 15.31 4.40 1.56
C ILE A 104 16.35 4.35 0.43
N ARG A 105 17.58 4.80 0.72
CA ARG A 105 18.66 4.86 -0.28
C ARG A 105 18.91 3.49 -0.89
N GLY A 106 18.93 3.41 -2.22
CA GLY A 106 19.15 2.17 -2.96
C GLY A 106 17.89 1.31 -3.18
N TYR A 107 16.73 1.73 -2.66
CA TYR A 107 15.46 1.02 -2.79
C TYR A 107 14.40 1.95 -3.39
N PRO A 108 14.26 2.00 -4.73
CA PRO A 108 13.24 2.82 -5.39
C PRO A 108 11.82 2.47 -4.88
N ARG A 109 11.06 3.51 -4.56
CA ARG A 109 9.70 3.38 -4.01
C ARG A 109 8.68 3.10 -5.11
N GLN A 110 7.90 2.05 -4.92
CA GLN A 110 6.76 1.66 -5.75
C GLN A 110 5.51 1.65 -4.89
N VAL A 111 4.47 2.33 -5.34
CA VAL A 111 3.20 2.47 -4.60
C VAL A 111 2.10 1.71 -5.34
N PHE A 112 1.45 0.77 -4.64
CA PHE A 112 0.35 -0.03 -5.16
C PHE A 112 -0.94 0.40 -4.49
N VAL A 113 -1.93 0.85 -5.26
CA VAL A 113 -3.24 1.24 -4.72
C VAL A 113 -4.24 0.11 -4.97
N LEU A 114 -4.88 -0.39 -3.92
CA LEU A 114 -5.93 -1.40 -3.96
C LEU A 114 -7.25 -0.75 -3.57
N THR A 115 -8.18 -0.62 -4.52
CA THR A 115 -9.49 0.03 -4.35
C THR A 115 -10.53 -0.65 -5.25
N ASP A 116 -11.82 -0.44 -4.98
CA ASP A 116 -12.92 -0.85 -5.85
C ASP A 116 -13.20 0.14 -7.00
N GLY A 117 -12.40 1.22 -7.09
CA GLY A 117 -12.44 2.19 -8.19
C GLY A 117 -13.25 3.45 -7.88
N GLN A 118 -13.83 3.59 -6.69
CA GLN A 118 -14.57 4.79 -6.27
C GLN A 118 -13.64 5.91 -5.76
N VAL A 119 -12.57 6.24 -6.49
CA VAL A 119 -11.67 7.34 -6.12
C VAL A 119 -12.25 8.66 -6.62
N SER A 120 -12.63 9.56 -5.70
CA SER A 120 -13.27 10.85 -5.98
C SER A 120 -12.34 11.87 -6.65
N ASN A 121 -11.02 11.75 -6.48
CA ASN A 121 -10.03 12.80 -6.79
C ASN A 121 -8.89 12.35 -7.72
N THR A 122 -9.20 11.54 -8.72
CA THR A 122 -8.21 10.91 -9.63
C THR A 122 -7.23 11.90 -10.27
N GLU A 123 -7.66 13.09 -10.69
CA GLU A 123 -6.77 14.11 -11.29
C GLU A 123 -5.70 14.63 -10.33
N ARG A 124 -6.04 14.85 -9.06
CA ARG A 124 -5.08 15.27 -8.02
C ARG A 124 -4.10 14.16 -7.66
N VAL A 125 -4.54 12.91 -7.73
CA VAL A 125 -3.68 11.74 -7.52
C VAL A 125 -2.64 11.64 -8.64
N ILE A 126 -3.06 11.83 -9.88
CA ILE A 126 -2.17 11.82 -11.05
C ILE A 126 -1.12 12.94 -10.95
N SER A 127 -1.53 14.18 -10.68
CA SER A 127 -0.58 15.30 -10.58
C SER A 127 0.43 15.13 -9.44
N LEU A 128 0.00 14.50 -8.34
CA LEU A 128 0.86 14.20 -7.20
C LEU A 128 1.88 13.09 -7.53
N VAL A 129 1.50 12.09 -8.33
CA VAL A 129 2.44 11.08 -8.87
C VAL A 129 3.45 11.73 -9.84
N GLU A 130 2.99 12.59 -10.75
CA GLU A 130 3.86 13.29 -11.71
C GLU A 130 4.89 14.19 -11.03
N THR A 131 4.49 14.90 -9.96
CA THR A 131 5.37 15.78 -9.20
C THR A 131 6.50 15.00 -8.52
N HIS A 132 6.21 13.81 -7.99
CA HIS A 132 7.17 13.00 -7.24
C HIS A 132 7.97 12.00 -8.10
N HIS A 133 7.68 11.88 -9.39
CA HIS A 133 8.48 11.07 -10.32
C HIS A 133 9.95 11.52 -10.40
N LYS A 134 10.26 12.79 -10.09
CA LYS A 134 11.63 13.33 -10.11
C LYS A 134 12.48 12.94 -8.89
N THR A 135 11.85 12.56 -7.78
CA THR A 135 12.51 12.22 -6.51
C THR A 135 12.68 10.70 -6.30
N ASN A 136 12.06 9.88 -7.14
CA ASN A 136 12.10 8.41 -7.11
C ASN A 136 13.12 7.79 -8.10
N ARG A 137 14.07 8.59 -8.63
CA ARG A 137 15.13 8.14 -9.53
C ARG A 137 16.44 7.88 -8.79
#